data_AF-F4B7U0-F1
#
_entry.id   AF-F4B7U0-F1
#
_cell.length_a   1.000
_cell.length_b   1.000
_cell.length_c   1.000
_cell.angle_alpha   90.00
_cell.angle_beta   90.00
_cell.angle_gamma   90.00
#
_symmetry.space_group_name_H-M   'P 1'
#
loop_
_entity.id
_entity.type
_entity.pdbx_description
1 polymer ?
#
loop_
_entity_poly.entity_id
_entity_poly.type
_entity_poly.pdbx_seq_one_letter_code
_entity_poly.pdbx_strand_id
1 'polypeptide(L)'
;MDKNYCKNAFEDVEKLREGNTIIFITAAKNYEFKQTSWGELFISAGVGESGENAGCTINISAFVNYPLNLNGLVDLVRSLTEAKSGALKDLNFPFTGTASDAIAVGTIGGNEYFAGPSSEIGKKVTKDVREVLRKLLIRDLSSE
;
A
#
# COMPACT_ATOMS: atom_id res chain seq x y z
N MET A 1 -3.28 -21.45 -11.96
CA MET A 1 -3.63 -20.68 -13.17
C MET A 1 -2.39 -19.99 -13.74
N ASP A 2 -2.28 -19.94 -15.05
CA ASP A 2 -1.09 -19.46 -15.75
C ASP A 2 -0.92 -17.95 -15.60
N LYS A 3 0.11 -17.54 -14.83
CA LYS A 3 0.41 -16.15 -14.47
C LYS A 3 1.19 -15.46 -15.60
N ASN A 4 0.58 -15.36 -16.77
CA ASN A 4 1.18 -14.64 -17.90
C ASN A 4 1.00 -13.13 -17.70
N TYR A 5 1.69 -12.59 -16.68
CA TYR A 5 1.94 -11.15 -16.57
C TYR A 5 2.62 -10.71 -17.88
N CYS A 6 2.26 -9.54 -18.41
CA CYS A 6 2.81 -8.92 -19.62
C CYS A 6 4.21 -9.46 -19.95
N LYS A 7 4.39 -10.00 -21.18
CA LYS A 7 5.50 -10.90 -21.59
C LYS A 7 6.91 -10.55 -21.09
N ASN A 8 7.20 -9.30 -20.69
CA ASN A 8 8.39 -8.99 -19.90
C ASN A 8 8.26 -7.77 -18.96
N ALA A 9 7.51 -7.88 -17.86
CA ALA A 9 7.40 -6.80 -16.85
C ALA A 9 8.78 -6.30 -16.32
N PHE A 10 9.81 -7.15 -16.36
CA PHE A 10 11.17 -6.79 -15.95
C PHE A 10 11.85 -5.83 -16.94
N GLU A 11 11.59 -5.92 -18.24
CA GLU A 11 12.12 -4.94 -19.21
C GLU A 11 11.53 -3.55 -18.98
N ASP A 12 10.25 -3.47 -18.63
CA ASP A 12 9.60 -2.19 -18.34
C ASP A 12 10.15 -1.59 -17.04
N VAL A 13 10.42 -2.42 -16.03
CA VAL A 13 11.13 -2.00 -14.81
C VAL A 13 12.51 -1.43 -15.15
N GLU A 14 13.30 -2.11 -15.99
CA GLU A 14 14.64 -1.65 -16.37
C GLU A 14 14.62 -0.32 -17.14
N LYS A 15 13.59 -0.07 -17.98
CA LYS A 15 13.42 1.23 -18.66
C LYS A 15 13.06 2.36 -17.70
N LEU A 16 12.38 2.07 -16.60
CA LEU A 16 11.88 3.04 -15.62
C LEU A 16 12.84 3.25 -14.44
N ARG A 17 13.91 2.45 -14.36
CA ARG A 17 14.85 2.45 -13.25
C ARG A 17 15.80 3.64 -13.35
N GLU A 18 15.44 4.75 -12.72
CA GLU A 18 16.30 5.93 -12.60
C GLU A 18 16.61 6.26 -11.13
N GLY A 19 17.88 6.14 -10.73
CA GLY A 19 18.28 6.45 -9.35
C GLY A 19 17.57 5.57 -8.31
N ASN A 20 16.98 6.20 -7.29
CA ASN A 20 16.30 5.54 -6.17
C ASN A 20 14.78 5.48 -6.39
N THR A 21 14.32 4.83 -7.47
CA THR A 21 12.90 4.61 -7.74
C THR A 21 12.36 3.38 -7.03
N ILE A 22 11.15 3.47 -6.48
CA ILE A 22 10.37 2.32 -6.02
C ILE A 22 9.30 2.01 -7.05
N ILE A 23 9.27 0.77 -7.52
CA ILE A 23 8.36 0.31 -8.56
C ILE A 23 7.46 -0.78 -7.99
N PHE A 24 6.14 -0.58 -8.10
CA PHE A 24 5.14 -1.57 -7.76
C PHE A 24 4.62 -2.23 -9.03
N ILE A 25 4.83 -3.54 -9.15
CA ILE A 25 4.18 -4.36 -10.17
C ILE A 25 2.83 -4.80 -9.60
N THR A 26 1.74 -4.48 -10.31
CA THR A 26 0.39 -4.71 -9.79
C THR A 26 -0.54 -5.33 -10.84
N ALA A 27 -1.39 -6.24 -10.40
CA ALA A 27 -2.52 -6.74 -11.17
C ALA A 27 -3.80 -5.89 -10.96
N ALA A 28 -3.77 -4.96 -10.00
CA ALA A 28 -4.88 -4.04 -9.75
C ALA A 28 -4.99 -3.00 -10.86
N LYS A 29 -6.19 -2.80 -11.40
CA LYS A 29 -6.47 -1.74 -12.39
C LYS A 29 -6.61 -0.36 -11.75
N ASN A 30 -7.01 -0.34 -10.47
CA ASN A 30 -7.30 0.88 -9.74
C ASN A 30 -6.11 1.30 -8.87
N TYR A 31 -5.69 2.55 -9.01
CA TYR A 31 -4.66 3.15 -8.17
C TYR A 31 -4.94 4.64 -7.89
N GLU A 32 -4.25 5.18 -6.89
CA GLU A 32 -4.27 6.58 -6.51
C GLU A 32 -2.91 7.01 -5.95
N PHE A 33 -2.41 8.15 -6.44
CA PHE A 33 -1.32 8.90 -5.83
C PHE A 33 -1.94 10.10 -5.10
N LYS A 34 -1.55 10.31 -3.84
CA LYS A 34 -2.09 11.37 -3.00
C LYS A 34 -0.96 12.07 -2.27
N GLN A 35 -0.83 13.37 -2.52
CA GLN A 35 -0.04 14.27 -1.69
C GLN A 35 -0.86 14.63 -0.44
N THR A 36 -0.25 14.52 0.73
CA THR A 36 -0.91 14.74 2.02
C THR A 36 -0.11 15.74 2.86
N SER A 37 -0.67 16.20 3.97
CA SER A 37 0.05 17.06 4.91
C SER A 37 1.21 16.35 5.62
N TRP A 38 1.23 15.01 5.64
CA TRP A 38 2.27 14.21 6.29
C TRP A 38 3.30 13.64 5.30
N GLY A 39 3.07 13.75 4.00
CA GLY A 39 3.94 13.22 2.96
C GLY A 39 3.17 12.62 1.78
N GLU A 40 3.70 11.57 1.18
CA GLU A 40 3.19 10.98 -0.06
C GLU A 40 2.57 9.60 0.19
N LEU A 41 1.40 9.36 -0.39
CA LEU A 41 0.70 8.09 -0.37
C LEU A 41 0.50 7.59 -1.80
N PHE A 42 0.78 6.32 -2.02
CA PHE A 42 0.32 5.59 -3.20
C PHE A 42 -0.39 4.31 -2.77
N ILE A 43 -1.52 4.01 -3.40
CA ILE A 43 -2.21 2.73 -3.23
C ILE A 43 -2.66 2.24 -4.60
N SER A 44 -2.40 0.97 -4.90
CA SER A 44 -3.10 0.22 -5.96
C SER A 44 -3.94 -0.88 -5.30
N ALA A 45 -5.19 -1.05 -5.71
CA ALA A 45 -6.07 -2.05 -5.13
C ALA A 45 -7.07 -2.58 -6.15
N GLY A 46 -7.32 -3.90 -6.13
CA GLY A 46 -8.34 -4.54 -6.96
C GLY A 46 -8.73 -5.90 -6.41
N VAL A 47 -10.00 -6.25 -6.56
CA VAL A 47 -10.61 -7.53 -6.23
C VAL A 47 -10.55 -8.42 -7.46
N GLY A 48 -10.16 -9.69 -7.31
CA GLY A 48 -10.06 -10.62 -8.43
C GLY A 48 -9.13 -11.80 -8.14
N GLU A 49 -8.71 -12.51 -9.18
CA GLU A 49 -7.83 -13.68 -9.08
C GLU A 49 -6.37 -13.30 -8.73
N SER A 50 -6.17 -12.58 -7.63
CA SER A 50 -4.90 -12.66 -6.91
C SER A 50 -4.81 -14.09 -6.34
N GLY A 51 -3.65 -14.73 -6.47
CA GLY A 51 -3.48 -16.19 -6.43
C GLY A 51 -4.33 -16.91 -5.38
N GLU A 52 -4.93 -18.05 -5.78
CA GLU A 52 -5.89 -19.00 -5.16
C GLU A 52 -6.51 -18.73 -3.77
N ASN A 53 -5.85 -18.02 -2.84
CA ASN A 53 -6.31 -17.73 -1.49
C ASN A 53 -6.35 -16.23 -1.11
N ALA A 54 -5.77 -15.32 -1.91
CA ALA A 54 -5.57 -13.92 -1.51
C ALA A 54 -6.76 -12.99 -1.83
N GLY A 55 -7.54 -13.26 -2.89
CA GLY A 55 -8.78 -12.54 -3.23
C GLY A 55 -8.63 -11.08 -3.70
N CYS A 56 -7.53 -10.39 -3.36
CA CYS A 56 -7.22 -9.02 -3.75
C CYS A 56 -5.72 -8.81 -4.02
N THR A 57 -5.38 -7.96 -4.99
CA THR A 57 -4.04 -7.39 -5.13
C THR A 57 -4.03 -5.99 -4.56
N ILE A 58 -3.25 -5.75 -3.50
CA ILE A 58 -3.09 -4.44 -2.89
C ILE A 58 -1.60 -4.11 -2.82
N ASN A 59 -1.23 -2.87 -3.11
CA ASN A 59 0.10 -2.33 -2.83
C ASN A 59 -0.07 -0.97 -2.17
N ILE A 60 0.78 -0.65 -1.19
CA ILE A 60 0.71 0.59 -0.44
C ILE A 60 2.12 1.16 -0.33
N SER A 61 2.28 2.46 -0.54
CA SER A 61 3.49 3.15 -0.08
C SER A 61 3.16 4.42 0.67
N ALA A 62 3.89 4.67 1.76
CA ALA A 62 3.81 5.90 2.53
C ALA A 62 5.21 6.47 2.78
N PHE A 63 5.51 7.62 2.18
CA PHE A 63 6.74 8.36 2.40
C PHE A 63 6.43 9.56 3.28
N VAL A 64 6.84 9.51 4.55
CA VAL A 64 6.47 10.51 5.54
C VAL A 64 7.55 11.59 5.66
N ASN A 65 7.14 12.85 5.77
CA ASN A 65 8.00 13.98 6.15
C ASN A 65 8.27 14.03 7.66
N TYR A 66 8.16 12.88 8.34
CA TYR A 66 8.36 12.73 9.78
C TYR A 66 9.64 11.93 10.03
N PRO A 67 10.55 12.38 10.91
CA PRO A 67 11.95 11.92 10.97
C PRO A 67 12.12 10.61 11.75
N LEU A 68 11.64 9.50 11.16
CA LEU A 68 11.69 8.16 11.75
C LEU A 68 13.10 7.56 11.67
N ASN A 69 13.45 6.76 12.67
CA ASN A 69 14.55 5.81 12.59
C ASN A 69 14.08 4.47 12.01
N LEU A 70 14.97 3.49 11.92
CA LEU A 70 14.66 2.16 11.40
C LEU A 70 13.51 1.46 12.16
N ASN A 71 13.48 1.56 13.49
CA ASN A 71 12.40 0.98 14.30
C ASN A 71 11.07 1.71 14.04
N GLY A 72 11.11 3.03 13.86
CA GLY A 72 9.94 3.82 13.48
C GLY A 72 9.39 3.43 12.10
N LEU A 73 10.26 3.14 11.12
CA LEU A 73 9.86 2.61 9.82
C LEU A 73 9.21 1.22 9.93
N VAL A 74 9.78 0.31 10.74
CA VAL A 74 9.19 -1.00 11.01
C VAL A 74 7.81 -0.85 11.65
N ASP A 75 7.67 0.08 12.60
CA ASP A 75 6.38 0.38 13.25
C ASP A 75 5.37 0.96 12.24
N LEU A 76 5.82 1.76 11.28
CA LEU A 76 4.97 2.28 10.20
C LEU A 76 4.49 1.15 9.26
N VAL A 77 5.34 0.20 8.88
CA VAL A 77 4.94 -0.98 8.09
C VAL A 77 3.82 -1.75 8.79
N ARG A 78 3.97 -1.97 10.10
CA ARG A 78 2.94 -2.60 10.94
C ARG A 78 1.63 -1.80 10.89
N SER A 79 1.68 -0.49 11.13
CA SER A 79 0.51 0.40 11.07
C SER A 79 -0.21 0.34 9.72
N LEU A 80 0.52 0.34 8.60
CA LEU A 80 -0.05 0.23 7.26
C LEU A 80 -0.72 -1.13 7.03
N THR A 81 -0.11 -2.20 7.52
CA THR A 81 -0.66 -3.56 7.44
C THR A 81 -1.97 -3.69 8.25
N GLU A 82 -2.01 -3.10 9.45
CA GLU A 82 -3.22 -3.03 10.27
C GLU A 82 -4.31 -2.19 9.61
N ALA A 83 -3.94 -1.05 9.01
CA ALA A 83 -4.87 -0.18 8.28
C ALA A 83 -5.48 -0.90 7.06
N LYS A 84 -4.66 -1.61 6.27
CA LYS A 84 -5.12 -2.45 5.15
C LYS A 84 -6.18 -3.46 5.61
N SER A 85 -5.82 -4.24 6.62
CA SER A 85 -6.70 -5.28 7.18
C SER A 85 -7.99 -4.67 7.73
N GLY A 86 -7.87 -3.51 8.38
CA GLY A 86 -9.01 -2.74 8.88
C GLY A 86 -9.94 -2.28 7.77
N ALA A 87 -9.43 -1.77 6.65
CA ALA A 87 -10.24 -1.33 5.52
C ALA A 87 -10.99 -2.49 4.83
N LEU A 88 -10.34 -3.65 4.69
CA LEU A 88 -10.99 -4.85 4.17
C LEU A 88 -12.10 -5.34 5.10
N LYS A 89 -11.83 -5.32 6.41
CA LYS A 89 -12.84 -5.61 7.43
C LYS A 89 -14.02 -4.63 7.38
N ASP A 90 -13.77 -3.33 7.20
CA ASP A 90 -14.80 -2.30 7.11
C ASP A 90 -15.74 -2.50 5.89
N LEU A 91 -15.28 -3.24 4.87
CA LEU A 91 -16.05 -3.62 3.68
C LEU A 91 -16.60 -5.05 3.74
N ASN A 92 -16.48 -5.75 4.87
CA ASN A 92 -16.92 -7.13 5.09
C ASN A 92 -16.25 -8.17 4.16
N PHE A 93 -15.02 -7.92 3.69
CA PHE A 93 -14.27 -8.96 2.98
C PHE A 93 -13.85 -10.08 3.94
N PRO A 94 -13.95 -11.36 3.55
CA PRO A 94 -13.59 -12.50 4.40
C PRO A 94 -12.06 -12.77 4.44
N PHE A 95 -11.26 -11.88 3.86
CA PHE A 95 -9.82 -12.03 3.69
C PHE A 95 -9.09 -10.72 3.99
N THR A 96 -7.77 -10.79 4.14
CA THR A 96 -6.89 -9.63 4.39
C THR A 96 -6.05 -9.25 3.17
N GLY A 97 -6.34 -9.82 1.99
CA GLY A 97 -5.46 -9.79 0.83
C GLY A 97 -4.30 -10.77 1.00
N THR A 98 -3.27 -10.67 0.16
CA THR A 98 -2.01 -11.35 0.46
C THR A 98 -1.43 -10.73 1.72
N ALA A 99 -1.15 -11.51 2.77
CA ALA A 99 -0.63 -10.98 4.05
C ALA A 99 0.59 -10.05 3.83
N SER A 100 1.38 -10.43 2.82
CA SER A 100 2.53 -9.81 2.16
C SER A 100 2.41 -8.53 1.34
N ASP A 101 1.21 -8.20 0.83
CA ASP A 101 0.97 -7.17 -0.19
C ASP A 101 2.02 -6.03 -0.15
N ALA A 102 2.60 -5.63 -1.28
CA ALA A 102 3.83 -4.84 -1.24
C ALA A 102 3.60 -3.51 -0.50
N ILE A 103 4.14 -3.42 0.72
CA ILE A 103 4.15 -2.22 1.55
C ILE A 103 5.55 -1.64 1.50
N ALA A 104 5.67 -0.41 1.01
CA ALA A 104 6.89 0.38 1.12
C ALA A 104 6.68 1.56 2.07
N VAL A 105 7.69 1.86 2.87
CA VAL A 105 7.70 3.04 3.73
C VAL A 105 8.99 3.82 3.52
N GLY A 106 8.92 5.13 3.68
CA GLY A 106 10.10 5.99 3.66
C GLY A 106 9.96 7.19 4.57
N THR A 107 11.09 7.83 4.85
CA THR A 107 11.19 8.95 5.78
C THR A 107 12.33 9.88 5.34
N ILE A 108 12.29 11.14 5.78
CA ILE A 108 13.42 12.08 5.69
C ILE A 108 14.61 11.71 6.59
N GLY A 109 14.48 10.69 7.44
CA GLY A 109 15.51 10.18 8.34
C GLY A 109 15.58 10.93 9.66
N GLY A 110 15.67 10.19 10.77
CA GLY A 110 15.83 10.79 12.09
C GLY A 110 15.84 9.78 13.24
N ASN A 111 15.35 10.21 14.40
CA ASN A 111 15.48 9.48 15.67
C ASN A 111 14.14 9.01 16.26
N GLU A 112 13.00 9.27 15.59
CA GLU A 112 11.69 8.90 16.12
C GLU A 112 11.42 7.40 15.99
N TYR A 113 10.96 6.78 17.08
CA TYR A 113 10.82 5.32 17.19
C TYR A 113 9.40 4.82 16.90
N PHE A 114 8.40 5.70 16.98
CA PHE A 114 7.00 5.28 17.00
C PHE A 114 6.21 5.91 15.87
N ALA A 115 5.60 5.05 15.07
CA ALA A 115 4.67 5.40 14.00
C ALA A 115 3.37 4.56 14.06
N GLY A 116 3.11 3.96 15.23
CA GLY A 116 1.92 3.19 15.54
C GLY A 116 0.63 4.01 15.43
N PRO A 117 -0.56 3.36 15.36
CA PRO A 117 -1.85 4.05 15.20
C PRO A 117 -2.22 5.02 16.33
N SER A 118 -1.51 5.01 17.46
CA SER A 118 -1.69 5.96 18.57
C SER A 118 -0.80 7.20 18.46
N SER A 119 0.27 7.15 17.67
CA SER A 119 1.17 8.28 17.40
C SER A 119 0.49 9.33 16.51
N GLU A 120 1.00 10.57 16.51
CA GLU A 120 0.43 11.62 15.67
C GLU A 120 0.53 11.27 14.17
N ILE A 121 1.70 10.81 13.73
CA ILE A 121 1.94 10.43 12.34
C ILE A 121 1.12 9.19 11.95
N GLY A 122 1.13 8.14 12.78
CA GLY A 122 0.43 6.90 12.51
C GLY A 122 -1.09 7.08 12.41
N LYS A 123 -1.69 7.94 13.25
CA LYS A 123 -3.13 8.28 13.14
C LYS A 123 -3.48 8.86 11.78
N LYS A 124 -2.68 9.80 11.29
CA LYS A 124 -2.91 10.48 10.02
C LYS A 124 -2.75 9.51 8.84
N VAL A 125 -1.64 8.78 8.81
CA VAL A 125 -1.32 7.84 7.73
C VAL A 125 -2.35 6.71 7.66
N THR A 126 -2.65 6.04 8.78
CA THR A 126 -3.59 4.90 8.80
C THR A 126 -5.02 5.31 8.42
N LYS A 127 -5.45 6.52 8.79
CA LYS A 127 -6.73 7.08 8.35
C LYS A 127 -6.78 7.23 6.83
N ASP A 128 -5.79 7.92 6.25
CA ASP A 128 -5.74 8.15 4.79
C ASP A 128 -5.66 6.83 4.02
N VAL A 129 -4.89 5.86 4.52
CA VAL A 129 -4.80 4.52 3.91
C VAL A 129 -6.15 3.82 3.91
N ARG A 130 -6.87 3.81 5.04
CA ARG A 130 -8.19 3.18 5.13
C ARG A 130 -9.20 3.86 4.20
N GLU A 131 -9.18 5.18 4.12
CA GLU A 131 -10.09 5.95 3.26
C GLU A 131 -9.82 5.71 1.77
N VAL A 132 -8.56 5.82 1.33
CA VAL A 132 -8.18 5.64 -0.08
C VAL A 132 -8.39 4.20 -0.51
N LEU A 133 -7.98 3.22 0.30
CA LEU A 133 -8.15 1.80 -0.03
C LEU A 133 -9.63 1.44 -0.17
N ARG A 134 -10.49 1.90 0.74
CA ARG A 134 -11.95 1.67 0.64
C ARG A 134 -12.52 2.27 -0.64
N LYS A 135 -12.13 3.51 -0.97
CA LYS A 135 -12.56 4.19 -2.19
C LYS A 135 -12.17 3.40 -3.44
N LEU A 136 -10.93 2.92 -3.52
CA LEU A 136 -10.45 2.14 -4.66
C LEU A 136 -11.18 0.80 -4.80
N LEU A 137 -11.39 0.07 -3.70
CA LEU A 137 -12.10 -1.21 -3.71
C LEU A 137 -13.59 -1.04 -4.07
N ILE A 138 -14.26 0.01 -3.56
CA ILE A 138 -15.64 0.31 -3.95
C ILE A 138 -15.72 0.62 -5.45
N ARG A 139 -14.77 1.40 -5.98
CA ARG A 139 -14.71 1.70 -7.42
C ARG A 139 -14.53 0.43 -8.25
N ASP A 140 -13.66 -0.47 -7.79
CA ASP A 140 -13.39 -1.75 -8.44
C ASP A 140 -14.66 -2.63 -8.52
N LEU A 141 -15.36 -2.80 -7.39
CA LEU A 141 -16.62 -3.55 -7.30
C LEU A 141 -17.77 -2.94 -8.11
N SER A 142 -17.72 -1.63 -8.39
CA SER A 142 -18.75 -0.92 -9.17
C SER A 142 -18.45 -0.90 -10.67
N SER A 143 -17.28 -1.41 -11.08
CA SER A 143 -16.82 -1.43 -12.47
C SER A 143 -17.06 -2.78 -13.17
N GLU A 144 -17.64 -3.75 -12.44
CA GLU A 144 -18.24 -5.00 -12.97
C GLU A 144 -19.72 -4.79 -13.27
#